data_AF-A0A4T0K392-F1
#
_entry.id   AF-A0A4T0K392-F1
#
_cell.length_a   1.000
_cell.length_b   1.000
_cell.length_c   1.000
_cell.angle_alpha   90.00
_cell.angle_beta   90.00
_cell.angle_gamma   90.00
#
_symmetry.space_group_name_H-M   'P 1'
#
loop_
_entity.id
_entity.type
_entity.pdbx_description
1 polymer ?
#
loop_
_entity_poly.entity_id
_entity_poly.type
_entity_poly.pdbx_seq_one_letter_code
_entity_poly.pdbx_strand_id
1 'polypeptide(L)'
;MVAIFVGRLSDLHVLLSQRSPLLSAYPSDTCLIGGKRDEQDIFPEDTARREAEEEVGLPRSDLQRVRYVATLPPHLAYSNASALTVWPVVCLITDRALVPMLNEDEVQRLFSHPLQSFLCHKADSLLLRLKHLESPDDIYHWHFDDIDPVAPSHHLRKHVFETGRNGVKPILGFTARVMIRVASIAFDTIPHFRIDAPDQIPEIERVTMASGAKASL
;
A
#
# COMPACT_ATOMS: atom_id res chain seq x y z
N MET A 1 1.09 -7.67 -1.11
CA MET A 1 1.57 -7.89 0.26
C MET A 1 1.83 -6.55 0.95
N VAL A 2 1.34 -6.40 2.17
CA VAL A 2 1.76 -5.38 3.14
C VAL A 2 2.79 -6.02 4.05
N ALA A 3 4.07 -5.93 3.66
CA ALA A 3 5.17 -6.54 4.40
C ALA A 3 5.64 -5.59 5.50
N ILE A 4 5.29 -5.89 6.75
CA ILE A 4 5.65 -5.09 7.93
C ILE A 4 6.84 -5.70 8.67
N PHE A 5 7.64 -4.88 9.33
CA PHE A 5 8.75 -5.33 10.17
C PHE A 5 9.03 -4.35 11.30
N VAL A 6 9.73 -4.82 12.34
CA VAL A 6 10.16 -3.96 13.45
C VAL A 6 11.51 -3.33 13.10
N GLY A 7 11.52 -2.01 12.96
CA GLY A 7 12.67 -1.17 12.71
C GLY A 7 13.67 -1.14 13.87
N ARG A 8 14.80 -0.47 13.64
CA ARG A 8 15.90 -0.38 14.63
C ARG A 8 15.50 0.43 15.87
N LEU A 9 14.48 1.26 15.79
CA LEU A 9 13.98 2.07 16.89
C LEU A 9 12.77 1.43 17.58
N SER A 10 12.52 0.13 17.33
CA SER A 10 11.37 -0.63 17.85
C SER A 10 10.01 -0.12 17.34
N ASP A 11 10.04 0.49 16.18
CA ASP A 11 8.92 1.06 15.44
C ASP A 11 8.48 0.14 14.30
N LEU A 12 7.18 0.10 13.97
CA LEU A 12 6.71 -0.68 12.83
C LEU A 12 6.93 0.07 11.52
N HIS A 13 7.57 -0.60 10.59
CA HIS A 13 7.75 -0.14 9.21
C HIS A 13 6.98 -1.03 8.25
N VAL A 14 6.66 -0.48 7.08
CA VAL A 14 6.18 -1.23 5.91
C VAL A 14 7.21 -1.14 4.78
N LEU A 15 7.42 -2.23 4.05
CA LEU A 15 8.19 -2.23 2.80
C LEU A 15 7.31 -1.77 1.63
N LEU A 16 7.87 -0.88 0.81
CA LEU A 16 7.25 -0.32 -0.39
C LEU A 16 8.25 -0.38 -1.54
N SER A 17 7.75 -0.68 -2.72
CA SER A 17 8.54 -0.70 -3.96
C SER A 17 8.25 0.54 -4.81
N GLN A 18 9.26 0.98 -5.53
CA GLN A 18 9.12 1.87 -6.67
C GLN A 18 9.19 1.00 -7.93
N ARG A 19 8.13 1.05 -8.73
CA ARG A 19 8.02 0.27 -9.96
C ARG A 19 9.08 0.67 -10.98
N SER A 20 9.58 -0.30 -11.76
CA SER A 20 10.48 -0.04 -12.87
C SER A 20 9.87 0.97 -13.85
N PRO A 21 10.65 1.95 -14.36
CA PRO A 21 10.18 2.89 -15.36
C PRO A 21 9.86 2.22 -16.70
N LEU A 22 10.31 0.97 -16.90
CA LEU A 22 10.10 0.19 -18.13
C LEU A 22 8.71 -0.46 -18.20
N LEU A 23 7.95 -0.44 -17.11
CA LEU A 23 6.63 -1.07 -17.05
C LEU A 23 5.57 -0.23 -17.77
N SER A 24 4.69 -0.91 -18.50
CA SER A 24 3.60 -0.28 -19.26
C SER A 24 2.52 0.33 -18.37
N ALA A 25 2.40 -0.12 -17.12
CA ALA A 25 1.45 0.39 -16.14
C ALA A 25 2.17 0.95 -14.91
N TYR A 26 1.81 2.18 -14.56
CA TYR A 26 2.30 2.91 -13.37
C TYR A 26 3.83 3.00 -13.27
N PRO A 27 4.53 3.46 -14.32
CA PRO A 27 5.98 3.56 -14.30
C PRO A 27 6.45 4.50 -13.18
N SER A 28 7.41 4.04 -12.39
CA SER A 28 8.00 4.76 -11.25
C SER A 28 7.05 5.09 -10.09
N ASP A 29 5.85 4.50 -10.06
CA ASP A 29 4.92 4.67 -8.94
C ASP A 29 5.39 3.93 -7.69
N THR A 30 5.04 4.49 -6.54
CA THR A 30 5.23 3.85 -5.24
C THR A 30 4.05 2.93 -4.95
N CYS A 31 4.30 1.64 -4.78
CA CYS A 31 3.27 0.65 -4.54
C CYS A 31 3.63 -0.34 -3.43
N LEU A 32 2.61 -1.08 -3.01
CA LEU A 32 2.81 -2.33 -2.30
C LEU A 32 3.39 -3.37 -3.26
N ILE A 33 4.13 -4.31 -2.70
CA ILE A 33 4.60 -5.51 -3.40
C ILE A 33 3.38 -6.32 -3.83
N GLY A 34 3.33 -6.82 -5.07
CA GLY A 34 2.24 -7.69 -5.50
C GLY A 34 1.82 -7.51 -6.95
N GLY A 35 1.03 -8.47 -7.42
CA GLY A 35 0.55 -8.49 -8.79
C GLY A 35 -0.75 -9.28 -8.96
N LYS A 36 -0.90 -9.90 -10.12
CA LYS A 36 -2.15 -10.58 -10.50
C LYS A 36 -2.17 -11.99 -9.93
N ARG A 37 -3.38 -12.50 -9.69
CA ARG A 37 -3.55 -13.89 -9.27
C ARG A 37 -3.21 -14.83 -10.44
N ASP A 38 -2.40 -15.86 -10.16
CA ASP A 38 -2.15 -16.95 -11.09
C ASP A 38 -3.12 -18.12 -10.87
N GLU A 39 -3.28 -18.98 -11.88
CA GLU A 39 -4.20 -20.13 -11.84
C GLU A 39 -3.89 -21.09 -10.68
N GLN A 40 -2.62 -21.19 -10.27
CA GLN A 40 -2.18 -22.05 -9.18
C GLN A 40 -2.34 -21.41 -7.80
N ASP A 41 -2.64 -20.12 -7.71
CA ASP A 41 -2.83 -19.43 -6.43
C ASP A 41 -4.24 -19.71 -5.91
N ILE A 42 -4.35 -20.43 -4.79
CA ILE A 42 -5.65 -20.83 -4.23
C ILE A 42 -6.21 -19.70 -3.36
N PHE A 43 -5.37 -19.11 -2.52
CA PHE A 43 -5.71 -18.02 -1.61
C PHE A 43 -4.98 -16.72 -1.97
N PRO A 44 -5.50 -15.55 -1.54
CA PRO A 44 -4.79 -14.28 -1.72
C PRO A 44 -3.36 -14.28 -1.16
N GLU A 45 -3.11 -15.05 -0.08
CA GLU A 45 -1.78 -15.21 0.49
C GLU A 45 -0.81 -15.86 -0.49
N ASP A 46 -1.25 -16.84 -1.27
CA ASP A 46 -0.41 -17.54 -2.25
C ASP A 46 0.11 -16.55 -3.30
N THR A 47 -0.80 -15.76 -3.88
CA THR A 47 -0.44 -14.69 -4.82
C THR A 47 0.49 -13.67 -4.17
N ALA A 48 0.17 -13.20 -2.96
CA ALA A 48 0.97 -12.19 -2.28
C ALA A 48 2.40 -12.68 -2.02
N ARG A 49 2.58 -13.95 -1.64
CA ARG A 49 3.90 -14.54 -1.38
C ARG A 49 4.68 -14.81 -2.66
N ARG A 50 4.03 -15.33 -3.71
CA ARG A 50 4.66 -15.56 -5.01
C ARG A 50 5.21 -14.24 -5.58
N GLU A 51 4.37 -13.22 -5.66
CA GLU A 51 4.78 -11.90 -6.16
C GLU A 51 5.86 -11.26 -5.29
N ALA A 52 5.83 -11.46 -3.96
CA ALA A 52 6.88 -10.95 -3.09
C ALA A 52 8.22 -11.67 -3.26
N GLU A 53 8.21 -12.95 -3.63
CA GLU A 53 9.42 -13.70 -4.01
C GLU A 53 9.97 -13.21 -5.35
N GLU A 54 9.09 -13.01 -6.34
CA GLU A 54 9.44 -12.56 -7.69
C GLU A 54 9.97 -11.12 -7.71
N GLU A 55 9.29 -10.18 -7.06
CA GLU A 55 9.64 -8.74 -7.11
C GLU A 55 10.83 -8.39 -6.22
N VAL A 56 10.90 -8.97 -5.01
CA VAL A 56 11.81 -8.53 -3.94
C VAL A 56 12.51 -9.67 -3.19
N GLY A 57 12.37 -10.92 -3.64
CA GLY A 57 13.10 -12.07 -3.08
C GLY A 57 12.67 -12.46 -1.66
N LEU A 58 11.48 -12.06 -1.20
CA LEU A 58 10.95 -12.53 0.08
C LEU A 58 10.62 -14.02 -0.01
N PRO A 59 11.06 -14.86 0.94
CA PRO A 59 10.92 -16.31 0.81
C PRO A 59 9.45 -16.72 0.85
N ARG A 60 8.97 -17.33 -0.23
CA ARG A 60 7.58 -17.79 -0.33
C ARG A 60 7.26 -18.88 0.69
N SER A 61 8.15 -19.85 0.85
CA SER A 61 7.93 -21.07 1.65
C SER A 61 8.38 -20.95 3.12
N ASP A 62 9.17 -19.94 3.48
CA ASP A 62 9.62 -19.73 4.86
C ASP A 62 8.61 -18.90 5.66
N LEU A 63 7.58 -19.60 6.15
CA LEU A 63 6.50 -19.00 6.94
C LEU A 63 6.98 -18.50 8.31
N GLN A 64 8.16 -18.93 8.77
CA GLN A 64 8.69 -18.46 10.05
C GLN A 64 9.35 -17.10 9.91
N ARG A 65 10.09 -16.86 8.83
CA ARG A 65 10.73 -15.57 8.53
C ARG A 65 9.76 -14.52 8.00
N VAL A 66 8.74 -14.96 7.26
CA VAL A 66 7.65 -14.10 6.74
C VAL A 66 6.30 -14.67 7.17
N ARG A 67 5.84 -14.23 8.34
CA ARG A 67 4.62 -14.74 8.99
C ARG A 67 3.39 -14.04 8.44
N TYR A 68 2.40 -14.82 8.02
CA TYR A 68 1.07 -14.28 7.75
C TYR A 68 0.45 -13.72 9.03
N VAL A 69 -0.19 -12.57 8.91
CA VAL A 69 -0.92 -11.92 10.01
C VAL A 69 -2.41 -11.91 9.72
N ALA A 70 -2.80 -11.35 8.58
CA ALA A 70 -4.21 -11.22 8.21
C ALA A 70 -4.37 -10.93 6.70
N THR A 71 -5.52 -11.28 6.16
CA THR A 71 -6.02 -10.79 4.88
C THR A 71 -7.10 -9.76 5.18
N LEU A 72 -6.92 -8.53 4.71
CA LEU A 72 -7.93 -7.48 4.86
C LEU A 72 -9.07 -7.66 3.84
N PRO A 73 -10.25 -7.07 4.10
CA PRO A 73 -11.33 -7.03 3.11
C PRO A 73 -10.86 -6.47 1.77
N PRO A 74 -11.45 -6.92 0.65
CA PRO A 74 -11.08 -6.46 -0.67
C PRO A 74 -11.28 -4.95 -0.81
N HIS A 75 -10.45 -4.35 -1.65
CA HIS A 75 -10.48 -2.93 -1.95
C HIS A 75 -10.26 -2.74 -3.46
N LEU A 76 -10.92 -1.73 -4.03
CA LEU A 76 -10.76 -1.40 -5.44
C LEU A 76 -9.47 -0.62 -5.68
N ALA A 77 -8.67 -1.11 -6.62
CA ALA A 77 -7.63 -0.35 -7.30
C ALA A 77 -8.11 -0.01 -8.71
N TYR A 78 -7.83 1.19 -9.18
CA TYR A 78 -8.31 1.63 -10.49
C TYR A 78 -7.16 1.84 -11.47
N SER A 79 -7.16 1.07 -12.56
CA SER A 79 -6.13 1.09 -13.60
C SER A 79 -6.73 1.12 -14.99
N ASN A 80 -6.24 2.03 -15.83
CA ASN A 80 -6.56 2.09 -17.26
C ASN A 80 -8.07 1.93 -17.55
N ALA A 81 -8.90 2.71 -16.86
CA ALA A 81 -10.37 2.69 -16.97
C ALA A 81 -11.06 1.39 -16.50
N SER A 82 -10.40 0.56 -15.71
CA SER A 82 -10.97 -0.65 -15.11
C SER A 82 -10.77 -0.71 -13.60
N ALA A 83 -11.80 -1.17 -12.89
CA ALA A 83 -11.73 -1.49 -11.47
C ALA A 83 -11.18 -2.91 -11.28
N LEU A 84 -10.14 -3.02 -10.47
CA LEU A 84 -9.54 -4.27 -10.03
C LEU A 84 -9.83 -4.47 -8.55
N THR A 85 -10.36 -5.65 -8.21
CA THR A 85 -10.52 -6.05 -6.80
C THR A 85 -9.18 -6.58 -6.29
N VAL A 86 -8.64 -5.96 -5.25
CA VAL A 86 -7.35 -6.32 -4.66
C VAL A 86 -7.55 -6.72 -3.20
N TRP A 87 -6.90 -7.80 -2.77
CA TRP A 87 -6.90 -8.27 -1.38
C TRP A 87 -5.58 -7.93 -0.70
N PRO A 88 -5.56 -6.98 0.26
CA PRO A 88 -4.35 -6.68 1.01
C PRO A 88 -4.02 -7.80 2.00
N VAL A 89 -2.92 -8.52 1.74
CA VAL A 89 -2.38 -9.54 2.66
C VAL A 89 -1.27 -8.92 3.49
N VAL A 90 -1.43 -8.94 4.82
CA VAL A 90 -0.47 -8.42 5.78
C VAL A 90 0.45 -9.54 6.27
N CYS A 91 1.76 -9.34 6.12
CA CYS A 91 2.78 -10.28 6.58
C CYS A 91 3.81 -9.57 7.45
N LEU A 92 4.24 -10.22 8.52
CA LEU A 92 5.31 -9.77 9.41
C LEU A 92 6.63 -10.45 9.04
N ILE A 93 7.62 -9.65 8.63
CA ILE A 93 9.00 -10.10 8.49
C ILE A 93 9.63 -10.12 9.89
N THR A 94 9.97 -11.31 10.37
CA THR A 94 10.55 -11.50 11.71
C THR A 94 12.06 -11.61 11.69
N ASP A 95 12.66 -11.97 10.54
CA ASP A 95 14.09 -12.08 10.39
C ASP A 95 14.71 -10.76 9.93
N ARG A 96 15.47 -10.13 10.82
CA ARG A 96 16.18 -8.87 10.56
C ARG A 96 17.41 -9.04 9.66
N ALA A 97 17.90 -10.27 9.48
CA ALA A 97 18.99 -10.59 8.58
C ALA A 97 18.50 -10.86 7.14
N LEU A 98 17.19 -10.84 6.90
CA LEU A 98 16.64 -10.96 5.56
C LEU A 98 17.07 -9.76 4.72
N VAL A 99 17.75 -10.05 3.61
CA VAL A 99 18.14 -9.07 2.60
C VAL A 99 17.28 -9.30 1.36
N PRO A 100 16.35 -8.38 1.04
CA PRO A 100 15.57 -8.47 -0.18
C PRO A 100 16.46 -8.47 -1.43
N MET A 101 16.07 -9.24 -2.44
CA MET A 101 16.72 -9.31 -3.75
C MET A 101 15.77 -8.77 -4.79
N LEU A 102 16.10 -7.62 -5.39
CA LEU A 102 15.19 -6.95 -6.32
C LEU A 102 15.27 -7.59 -7.70
N ASN A 103 14.12 -7.85 -8.30
CA ASN A 103 14.01 -8.03 -9.73
C ASN A 103 13.98 -6.64 -10.40
N GLU A 104 15.10 -6.21 -10.97
CA GLU A 104 15.25 -4.86 -11.53
C GLU A 104 14.33 -4.60 -12.75
N ASP A 105 13.84 -5.66 -13.41
CA ASP A 105 12.87 -5.53 -14.49
C ASP A 105 11.52 -4.98 -13.99
N GLU A 106 11.17 -5.25 -12.73
CA GLU A 106 9.90 -4.90 -12.13
C GLU A 106 10.03 -3.83 -11.03
N VAL A 107 11.12 -3.85 -10.27
CA VAL A 107 11.35 -3.01 -9.10
C VAL A 107 12.63 -2.20 -9.28
N GLN A 108 12.47 -0.89 -9.41
CA GLN A 108 13.60 0.04 -9.46
C GLN A 108 14.25 0.25 -8.09
N ARG A 109 13.45 0.28 -7.04
CA ARG A 109 13.91 0.58 -5.68
C ARG A 109 12.97 -0.05 -4.66
N LEU A 110 13.55 -0.58 -3.59
CA LEU A 110 12.82 -0.97 -2.39
C LEU A 110 13.20 -0.04 -1.24
N PHE A 111 12.21 0.40 -0.48
CA PHE A 111 12.42 1.23 0.69
C PHE A 111 11.38 0.89 1.76
N SER A 112 11.56 1.47 2.96
CA SER A 112 10.59 1.33 4.03
C SER A 112 10.05 2.69 4.45
N HIS A 113 8.84 2.69 5.00
CA HIS A 113 8.22 3.87 5.60
C HIS A 113 7.62 3.52 6.96
N PRO A 114 7.68 4.41 7.97
CA PRO A 114 7.09 4.11 9.26
C PRO A 114 5.57 3.98 9.13
N LEU A 115 5.02 2.88 9.65
CA LEU A 115 3.61 2.57 9.51
C LEU A 115 2.74 3.56 10.29
N GLN A 116 3.18 3.98 11.47
CA GLN A 116 2.42 4.91 12.31
C GLN A 116 2.22 6.28 11.63
N SER A 117 3.19 6.69 10.80
CA SER A 117 3.15 8.00 10.15
C SER A 117 1.93 8.15 9.24
N PHE A 118 1.36 7.06 8.69
CA PHE A 118 0.13 7.13 7.88
C PHE A 118 -1.12 7.59 8.66
N LEU A 119 -1.02 7.81 9.97
CA LEU A 119 -2.11 8.34 10.81
C LEU A 119 -2.03 9.86 11.01
N CYS A 120 -0.95 10.51 10.53
CA CYS A 120 -0.63 11.90 10.82
C CYS A 120 -0.77 12.80 9.58
N HIS A 121 -1.28 14.03 9.77
CA HIS A 121 -1.32 15.07 8.73
C HIS A 121 0.06 15.72 8.48
N LYS A 122 0.88 15.79 9.52
CA LYS A 122 2.20 16.45 9.50
C LYS A 122 3.30 15.43 9.77
N ALA A 123 4.53 15.82 9.50
CA ALA A 123 5.70 15.05 9.88
C ALA A 123 5.67 14.71 11.39
N ASP A 124 5.77 13.44 11.73
CA ASP A 124 5.97 13.02 13.11
C ASP A 124 7.47 13.04 13.48
N SER A 125 7.77 12.85 14.77
CA SER A 125 9.15 12.83 15.25
C SER A 125 10.03 11.75 14.60
N LEU A 126 9.41 10.67 14.13
CA LEU A 126 10.12 9.54 13.53
C LEU A 126 10.53 9.85 12.10
N LEU A 127 9.66 10.48 11.30
CA LEU A 127 9.98 10.95 9.96
C LEU A 127 11.13 11.97 9.96
N LEU A 128 11.13 12.89 10.93
CA LEU A 128 12.22 13.86 11.10
C LEU A 128 13.53 13.18 11.52
N ARG A 129 13.46 12.25 12.47
CA ARG A 129 14.63 11.50 12.93
C ARG A 129 15.26 10.65 11.83
N LEU A 130 14.43 10.07 10.95
CA LEU A 130 14.86 9.31 9.78
C LEU A 130 15.29 10.20 8.62
N LYS A 131 15.18 11.53 8.75
CA LYS A 131 15.44 12.52 7.70
C LYS A 131 14.66 12.25 6.42
N HIS A 132 13.44 11.72 6.56
CA HIS A 132 12.50 11.70 5.45
C HIS A 132 12.02 13.13 5.20
N LEU A 133 11.76 13.90 6.26
CA LEU A 133 11.42 15.31 6.16
C LEU A 133 12.45 16.14 6.94
N GLU A 134 12.68 17.37 6.50
CA GLU A 134 13.68 18.26 7.09
C GLU A 134 13.07 19.13 8.19
N SER A 135 11.79 19.48 8.04
CA SER A 135 11.06 20.36 8.94
C SER A 135 9.70 19.76 9.36
N PRO A 136 9.24 20.00 10.61
CA PRO A 136 7.86 19.72 11.01
C PRO A 136 6.80 20.43 10.15
N ASP A 137 7.20 21.52 9.49
CA ASP A 137 6.34 22.31 8.61
C ASP A 137 6.32 21.79 7.17
N ASP A 138 7.16 20.81 6.83
CA ASP A 138 7.10 20.16 5.53
C ASP A 138 5.75 19.49 5.33
N ILE A 139 5.20 19.61 4.13
CA ILE A 139 3.98 18.92 3.75
C ILE A 139 4.28 17.43 3.73
N TYR A 140 3.68 16.70 4.67
CA TYR A 140 3.77 15.24 4.70
C TYR A 140 2.54 14.59 4.10
N HIS A 141 1.34 15.02 4.49
CA HIS A 141 0.10 14.42 4.05
C HIS A 141 -0.88 15.49 3.58
N TRP A 142 -1.43 15.26 2.39
CA TRP A 142 -2.51 16.04 1.82
C TRP A 142 -3.49 15.10 1.11
N HIS A 143 -4.67 15.62 0.79
CA HIS A 143 -5.70 14.85 0.09
C HIS A 143 -6.46 15.73 -0.90
N PHE A 144 -7.12 15.09 -1.84
CA PHE A 144 -8.07 15.72 -2.74
C PHE A 144 -9.20 14.74 -3.03
N ASP A 145 -10.37 15.29 -3.34
CA ASP A 145 -11.56 14.50 -3.67
C ASP A 145 -11.70 14.49 -5.20
N ASP A 146 -11.84 13.31 -5.77
CA ASP A 146 -11.96 13.09 -7.22
C ASP A 146 -13.25 12.31 -7.50
N ILE A 147 -13.72 12.28 -8.75
CA ILE A 147 -14.91 11.53 -9.13
C ILE A 147 -14.71 10.04 -8.81
N ASP A 148 -15.67 9.42 -8.12
CA ASP A 148 -15.61 7.99 -7.87
C ASP A 148 -15.78 7.22 -9.19
N PRO A 149 -14.76 6.45 -9.63
CA PRO A 149 -14.81 5.77 -10.92
C PRO A 149 -15.93 4.74 -11.05
N VAL A 150 -16.49 4.25 -9.94
CA VAL A 150 -17.60 3.27 -9.96
C VAL A 150 -18.96 3.90 -9.65
N ALA A 151 -18.98 5.17 -9.26
CA ALA A 151 -20.19 5.91 -8.93
C ALA A 151 -20.01 7.40 -9.27
N PRO A 152 -20.12 7.80 -10.55
CA PRO A 152 -19.72 9.14 -11.01
C PRO A 152 -20.46 10.33 -10.38
N SER A 153 -21.55 10.08 -9.64
CA SER A 153 -22.29 11.08 -8.86
C SER A 153 -21.75 11.30 -7.44
N HIS A 154 -20.70 10.57 -7.03
CA HIS A 154 -20.07 10.64 -5.72
C HIS A 154 -18.56 10.91 -5.87
N HIS A 155 -17.92 11.31 -4.77
CA HIS A 155 -16.49 11.54 -4.73
C HIS A 155 -15.73 10.47 -3.94
N LEU A 156 -14.51 10.20 -4.39
CA LEU A 156 -13.53 9.38 -3.70
C LEU A 156 -12.36 10.25 -3.23
N ARG A 157 -12.09 10.22 -1.93
CA ARG A 157 -10.92 10.88 -1.36
C ARG A 157 -9.64 10.11 -1.69
N LYS A 158 -8.71 10.80 -2.33
CA LYS A 158 -7.36 10.33 -2.61
C LYS A 158 -6.38 10.97 -1.65
N HIS A 159 -5.74 10.14 -0.83
CA HIS A 159 -4.68 10.56 0.08
C HIS A 159 -3.32 10.49 -0.60
N VAL A 160 -2.45 11.42 -0.26
CA VAL A 160 -1.08 11.50 -0.75
C VAL A 160 -0.15 11.71 0.46
N PHE A 161 0.85 10.83 0.58
CA PHE A 161 1.89 10.92 1.60
C PHE A 161 3.26 11.10 0.93
N GLU A 162 3.94 12.17 1.29
CA GLU A 162 5.29 12.43 0.82
C GLU A 162 6.28 11.43 1.41
N THR A 163 7.19 10.94 0.56
CA THR A 163 8.19 9.95 0.98
C THR A 163 9.45 10.58 1.52
N GLY A 164 9.68 11.87 1.20
CA GLY A 164 10.92 12.56 1.56
C GLY A 164 12.15 12.15 0.76
N ARG A 165 11.98 11.28 -0.25
CA ARG A 165 13.09 10.66 -0.98
C ARG A 165 13.18 11.25 -2.38
N ASN A 166 14.37 11.72 -2.73
CA ASN A 166 14.60 12.23 -4.07
C ASN A 166 14.41 11.11 -5.11
N GLY A 167 13.65 11.44 -6.15
CA GLY A 167 13.28 10.53 -7.23
C GLY A 167 12.23 9.47 -6.88
N VAL A 168 11.59 9.50 -5.70
CA VAL A 168 10.51 8.57 -5.32
C VAL A 168 9.19 9.33 -5.29
N LYS A 169 8.22 8.88 -6.11
CA LYS A 169 6.88 9.48 -6.12
C LYS A 169 6.19 9.34 -4.75
N PRO A 170 5.28 10.25 -4.40
CA PRO A 170 4.46 10.13 -3.21
C PRO A 170 3.71 8.80 -3.14
N ILE A 171 3.37 8.37 -1.93
CA ILE A 171 2.50 7.22 -1.71
C ILE A 171 1.06 7.71 -1.87
N LEU A 172 0.35 7.22 -2.88
CA LEU A 172 -0.98 7.72 -3.23
C LEU A 172 -2.01 6.62 -3.47
N GLY A 173 -3.28 7.03 -3.57
CA GLY A 173 -4.37 6.20 -4.08
C GLY A 173 -4.58 4.93 -3.25
N PHE A 174 -4.69 3.79 -3.94
CA PHE A 174 -4.88 2.48 -3.31
C PHE A 174 -3.83 2.19 -2.23
N THR A 175 -2.55 2.41 -2.54
CA THR A 175 -1.44 2.16 -1.61
C THR A 175 -1.64 2.96 -0.32
N ALA A 176 -1.85 4.28 -0.43
CA ALA A 176 -2.08 5.15 0.73
C ALA A 176 -3.29 4.70 1.56
N ARG A 177 -4.37 4.32 0.88
CA ARG A 177 -5.63 3.89 1.51
C ARG A 177 -5.47 2.60 2.31
N VAL A 178 -4.74 1.61 1.76
CA VAL A 178 -4.40 0.38 2.49
C VAL A 178 -3.50 0.69 3.68
N MET A 179 -2.51 1.59 3.53
CA MET A 179 -1.61 1.96 4.63
C MET A 179 -2.31 2.64 5.80
N ILE A 180 -3.23 3.56 5.54
CA ILE A 180 -4.09 4.16 6.56
C ILE A 180 -4.82 3.06 7.34
N ARG A 181 -5.45 2.12 6.63
CA ARG A 181 -6.23 1.05 7.26
C ARG A 181 -5.36 0.12 8.11
N VAL A 182 -4.21 -0.32 7.58
CA VAL A 182 -3.29 -1.21 8.28
C VAL A 182 -2.73 -0.51 9.51
N ALA A 183 -2.32 0.75 9.39
CA ALA A 183 -1.82 1.54 10.52
C ALA A 183 -2.89 1.70 11.61
N SER A 184 -4.14 2.01 11.23
CA SER A 184 -5.22 2.18 12.21
C SER A 184 -5.50 0.90 12.99
N ILE A 185 -5.44 -0.26 12.34
CA ILE A 185 -5.60 -1.57 13.00
C ILE A 185 -4.38 -1.86 13.89
N ALA A 186 -3.17 -1.68 13.38
CA ALA A 186 -1.94 -2.03 14.09
C ALA A 186 -1.73 -1.21 15.38
N PHE A 187 -2.17 0.05 15.38
CA PHE A 187 -1.99 0.98 16.50
C PHE A 187 -3.28 1.26 17.28
N ASP A 188 -4.39 0.60 16.93
CA ASP A 188 -5.74 0.87 17.49
C ASP A 188 -6.04 2.38 17.57
N THR A 189 -5.72 3.09 16.49
CA THR A 189 -5.72 4.56 16.46
C THR A 189 -6.40 5.06 15.19
N ILE A 190 -7.35 5.98 15.35
CA ILE A 190 -7.97 6.66 14.22
C ILE A 190 -7.01 7.71 13.62
N PRO A 191 -6.96 7.88 12.30
CA PRO A 191 -6.13 8.93 11.70
C PRO A 191 -6.58 10.32 12.15
N HIS A 192 -5.65 11.25 12.28
CA HIS A 192 -5.92 12.64 12.69
C HIS A 192 -6.51 13.49 11.56
N PHE A 193 -7.25 12.85 10.66
CA PHE A 193 -7.81 13.43 9.46
C PHE A 193 -8.99 12.62 8.94
N ARG A 194 -9.82 13.26 8.12
CA ARG A 194 -10.96 12.58 7.50
C ARG A 194 -10.49 11.69 6.37
N ILE A 195 -10.75 10.40 6.52
CA ILE A 195 -10.40 9.35 5.57
C ILE A 195 -11.27 9.44 4.30
N ASP A 196 -12.52 9.84 4.43
CA ASP A 196 -13.51 9.81 3.34
C ASP A 196 -13.93 11.20 2.90
N ALA A 197 -14.28 11.31 1.61
CA ALA A 197 -15.01 12.47 1.12
C ALA A 197 -16.41 12.51 1.75
N PRO A 198 -17.06 13.70 1.89
CA PRO A 198 -18.33 13.82 2.58
C PRO A 198 -19.46 12.92 2.06
N ASP A 199 -19.46 12.64 0.77
CA ASP A 199 -20.43 11.83 0.02
C ASP A 199 -19.84 10.48 -0.43
N GLN A 200 -18.70 10.06 0.11
CA GLN A 200 -18.05 8.85 -0.37
C GLN A 200 -18.84 7.59 0.00
N ILE A 201 -19.05 6.73 -0.99
CA ILE A 201 -19.67 5.42 -0.79
C ILE A 201 -18.70 4.50 0.00
N PRO A 202 -19.17 3.72 0.98
CA PRO A 202 -18.34 2.75 1.70
C PRO A 202 -17.64 1.77 0.76
N GLU A 203 -16.38 1.43 1.05
CA GLU A 203 -15.55 0.61 0.15
C GLU A 203 -16.19 -0.74 -0.20
N ILE A 204 -16.86 -1.40 0.74
CA ILE A 204 -17.51 -2.69 0.50
C ILE A 204 -18.66 -2.59 -0.51
N GLU A 205 -19.39 -1.48 -0.49
CA GLU A 205 -20.44 -1.20 -1.46
C GLU A 205 -19.85 -0.88 -2.83
N ARG A 206 -18.75 -0.11 -2.87
CA ARG A 206 -18.01 0.16 -4.11
C ARG A 206 -17.52 -1.13 -4.77
N VAL A 207 -16.92 -2.05 -4.00
CA VAL A 207 -16.50 -3.37 -4.47
C VAL A 207 -17.69 -4.17 -5.03
N THR A 208 -18.84 -4.10 -4.37
CA THR A 208 -20.07 -4.77 -4.83
C THR A 208 -20.57 -4.18 -6.15
N MET A 209 -20.60 -2.85 -6.28
CA MET A 209 -20.99 -2.15 -7.51
C MET A 209 -20.08 -2.52 -8.69
N ALA A 210 -18.76 -2.53 -8.49
CA ALA A 210 -17.78 -2.91 -9.52
C ALA A 210 -17.92 -4.38 -9.96
N SER A 211 -18.30 -5.25 -9.03
CA SER A 211 -18.53 -6.68 -9.31
C SER A 211 -19.85 -6.92 -10.05
N GLY A 212 -20.90 -6.16 -9.70
CA GLY A 212 -22.20 -6.21 -10.38
C GLY A 212 -22.17 -5.65 -11.80
N ALA A 213 -21.39 -4.60 -12.05
CA ALA A 213 -21.23 -4.00 -13.38
C ALA A 213 -20.57 -4.92 -14.41
N LYS A 214 -19.82 -5.95 -13.98
CA LYS A 214 -19.25 -6.98 -14.87
C LYS A 214 -20.24 -8.06 -15.30
N ALA A 215 -21.39 -8.19 -14.63
CA ALA A 215 -22.41 -9.20 -14.96
C ALA A 215 -23.43 -8.73 -16.01
N SER A 216 -23.38 -7.46 -16.40
CA SER A 216 -24.33 -6.79 -17.31
C SER A 216 -23.72 -6.38 -18.66
N LEU A 217 -22.55 -6.93 -19.02
CA LEU A 217 -21.90 -6.85 -20.33
C LEU A 217 -21.68 -8.26 -20.88
#